data_AF-A0A9K3HHR7-F1
#
_entry.id   AF-A0A9K3HHR7-F1
#
_cell.length_a   1.000
_cell.length_b   1.000
_cell.length_c   1.000
_cell.angle_alpha   90.00
_cell.angle_beta   90.00
_cell.angle_gamma   90.00
#
_symmetry.space_group_name_H-M   'P 1'
#
loop_
_entity.id
_entity.type
_entity.pdbx_description
1 polymer ?
#
loop_
_entity_poly.entity_id
_entity_poly.type
_entity_poly.pdbx_seq_one_letter_code
_entity_poly.pdbx_strand_id
1 'polypeptide(L)'
;MVVKHFYLMINFFIGILLGYVSNYAFSELPTHLGWRFMLGFGAIPSIFLALGVLGMPESPRWLVMQGRLGDAKKVLDKTSDNLEESKLRLTGIKEAGSIPKDCDNEIVKVANQSHGEGIWKELFIHPTPTVRHILMVTIGLHFFQQGSGIDAVVLYSLRIFEKAGIVKDTPQLLATNGVGFVKTMFILMATFLIDRIGRRPLLLTSIAGMSVSLMSHPQNPHAEYHYLEA
;
A
#
# COMPACT_ATOMS: atom_id res chain seq x y z
N MET A 1 -16.50 -10.49 -7.62
CA MET A 1 -15.10 -10.06 -7.37
C MET A 1 -14.97 -8.58 -6.99
N VAL A 2 -15.70 -7.66 -7.66
CA VAL A 2 -15.67 -6.19 -7.39
C VAL A 2 -16.10 -5.84 -5.96
N VAL A 3 -17.15 -6.48 -5.44
CA VAL A 3 -17.65 -6.25 -4.07
C VAL A 3 -16.61 -6.63 -3.00
N LYS A 4 -15.86 -7.74 -3.17
CA LYS A 4 -14.81 -8.16 -2.23
C LYS A 4 -13.61 -7.19 -2.20
N HIS A 5 -13.26 -6.59 -3.34
CA HIS A 5 -12.21 -5.55 -3.40
C HIS A 5 -12.66 -4.24 -2.73
N PHE A 6 -13.93 -3.89 -2.89
CA PHE A 6 -14.54 -2.70 -2.31
C PHE A 6 -14.55 -2.74 -0.76
N TYR A 7 -14.92 -3.88 -0.16
CA TYR A 7 -14.90 -4.04 1.31
C TYR A 7 -13.48 -3.96 1.90
N LEU A 8 -12.49 -4.55 1.24
CA LEU A 8 -11.09 -4.46 1.66
C LEU A 8 -10.58 -3.02 1.65
N MET A 9 -10.96 -2.23 0.64
CA MET A 9 -10.59 -0.82 0.56
C MET A 9 -11.24 0.00 1.67
N ILE A 10 -12.53 -0.19 1.93
CA ILE A 10 -13.24 0.50 3.03
C ILE A 10 -12.56 0.25 4.38
N ASN A 11 -12.21 -1.00 4.69
CA ASN A 11 -11.54 -1.34 5.95
C ASN A 11 -10.18 -0.65 6.11
N PHE A 12 -9.41 -0.52 5.03
CA PHE A 12 -8.14 0.20 5.03
C PHE A 12 -8.34 1.69 5.35
N PHE A 13 -9.33 2.33 4.72
CA PHE A 13 -9.62 3.75 4.97
C PHE A 13 -10.18 4.03 6.36
N ILE A 14 -11.02 3.13 6.88
CA ILE A 14 -11.50 3.20 8.27
C ILE A 14 -10.33 3.14 9.25
N GLY A 15 -9.34 2.27 9.01
CA GLY A 15 -8.14 2.17 9.84
C GLY A 15 -7.31 3.46 9.87
N ILE A 16 -7.13 4.10 8.71
CA ILE A 16 -6.44 5.39 8.62
C ILE A 16 -7.22 6.48 9.36
N LEU A 17 -8.55 6.54 9.17
CA LEU A 17 -9.40 7.51 9.86
C LEU A 17 -9.37 7.30 11.38
N LEU A 18 -9.41 6.05 11.84
CA LEU A 18 -9.25 5.68 13.26
C LEU A 18 -7.89 6.15 13.81
N GLY A 19 -6.82 6.01 13.02
CA GLY A 19 -5.48 6.48 13.39
C GLY A 19 -5.43 7.99 13.64
N TYR A 20 -6.07 8.80 12.78
CA TYR A 20 -6.14 10.25 12.98
C TYR A 20 -7.04 10.65 14.15
N VAL A 21 -8.18 9.97 14.34
CA VAL A 21 -9.06 10.19 15.50
C VAL A 21 -8.34 9.84 16.81
N SER A 22 -7.59 8.74 16.82
CA SER A 22 -6.74 8.34 17.95
C SER A 22 -5.64 9.36 18.21
N ASN A 23 -4.99 9.89 17.17
CA ASN A 23 -3.95 10.89 17.32
C ASN A 23 -4.50 12.20 17.93
N TYR A 24 -5.69 12.61 17.51
CA TYR A 24 -6.38 13.76 18.09
C TYR A 24 -6.79 13.51 19.56
N ALA A 25 -7.41 12.36 19.85
CA ALA A 25 -7.88 12.02 21.19
C ALA A 25 -6.75 11.94 22.23
N PHE A 26 -5.56 11.50 21.83
CA PHE A 26 -4.40 11.40 22.72
C PHE A 26 -3.47 12.62 22.66
N SER A 27 -3.81 13.66 21.88
CA SER A 27 -3.00 14.88 21.78
C SER A 27 -3.08 15.77 23.04
N GLU A 28 -4.16 15.63 23.82
CA GLU A 28 -4.36 16.35 25.10
C GLU A 28 -3.66 15.69 26.29
N LEU A 29 -3.07 14.49 26.12
CA LEU A 29 -2.36 13.79 27.20
C LEU A 29 -0.95 14.35 27.42
N PRO A 30 -0.39 14.23 28.65
CA PRO A 30 0.99 14.63 28.94
C PRO A 30 1.98 13.96 27.98
N THR A 31 2.99 14.70 27.53
CA THR A 31 4.00 14.26 26.54
C THR A 31 4.73 12.97 26.94
N HIS A 32 4.78 12.61 28.23
CA HIS A 32 5.35 11.35 28.70
C HIS A 32 4.46 10.11 28.40
N LEU A 33 3.14 10.27 28.32
CA LEU A 33 2.16 9.19 28.10
C LEU A 33 1.59 9.20 26.68
N GLY A 34 1.38 10.37 26.07
CA GLY A 34 0.68 10.50 24.78
C GLY A 34 1.26 9.62 23.66
N TRP A 35 2.59 9.64 23.46
CA TRP A 35 3.24 8.85 22.40
C TRP A 35 3.11 7.33 22.62
N ARG A 36 3.10 6.88 23.89
CA ARG A 36 2.95 5.46 24.23
C ARG A 36 1.56 4.96 23.88
N PHE A 37 0.53 5.74 24.19
CA PHE A 37 -0.85 5.40 23.83
C PHE A 37 -1.10 5.51 22.33
N MET A 38 -0.50 6.50 21.64
CA MET A 38 -0.57 6.59 20.17
C MET A 38 0.02 5.35 19.49
N LEU A 39 1.19 4.87 19.92
CA LEU A 39 1.77 3.63 19.39
C LEU A 39 0.99 2.39 19.82
N GLY A 40 0.53 2.34 21.07
CA GLY A 40 -0.24 1.22 21.62
C GLY A 40 -1.59 1.02 20.94
N PHE A 41 -2.29 2.10 20.61
CA PHE A 41 -3.55 2.05 19.87
C PHE A 41 -3.32 1.58 18.43
N GLY A 42 -2.20 1.96 17.82
CA GLY A 42 -1.75 1.43 16.53
C GLY A 42 -1.50 -0.08 16.52
N ALA A 43 -1.17 -0.69 17.66
CA ALA A 43 -0.95 -2.13 17.77
C ALA A 43 -2.26 -2.95 17.77
N ILE A 44 -3.40 -2.35 18.12
CA ILE A 44 -4.70 -3.02 18.16
C ILE A 44 -5.07 -3.67 16.81
N PRO A 45 -5.08 -2.93 15.67
CA PRO A 45 -5.36 -3.54 14.37
C PRO A 45 -4.30 -4.58 13.96
N SER A 46 -3.04 -4.42 14.37
CA SER A 46 -1.99 -5.42 14.11
C SER A 46 -2.24 -6.74 14.83
N ILE A 47 -2.69 -6.70 16.09
CA ILE A 47 -3.07 -7.90 16.85
C ILE A 47 -4.28 -8.58 16.21
N PHE A 48 -5.29 -7.80 15.81
CA PHE A 48 -6.46 -8.33 15.12
C PHE A 48 -6.09 -8.98 13.79
N LEU A 49 -5.19 -8.38 13.02
CA LEU A 49 -4.63 -8.97 11.80
C LEU A 49 -3.85 -10.25 12.09
N ALA A 50 -3.00 -10.27 13.14
CA ALA A 50 -2.23 -11.45 13.51
C ALA A 50 -3.15 -12.63 13.88
N LEU A 51 -4.19 -12.37 14.67
CA LEU A 51 -5.22 -13.37 14.99
C LEU A 51 -6.00 -13.79 13.75
N GLY A 52 -6.32 -12.86 12.86
CA GLY A 52 -6.99 -13.14 11.58
C GLY A 52 -6.16 -14.06 10.68
N VAL A 53 -4.84 -13.85 10.60
CA VAL A 53 -3.92 -14.68 9.80
C VAL A 53 -3.90 -16.13 10.30
N LEU A 54 -4.04 -16.38 11.61
CA LEU A 54 -4.13 -17.75 12.14
C LEU A 54 -5.36 -18.51 11.63
N GLY A 55 -6.43 -17.79 11.26
CA GLY A 55 -7.65 -18.37 10.69
C GLY A 55 -7.73 -18.33 9.16
N MET A 56 -6.79 -17.67 8.48
CA MET A 56 -6.83 -17.54 7.02
C MET A 56 -6.35 -18.82 6.33
N PRO A 57 -7.10 -19.32 5.33
CA PRO A 57 -6.64 -20.47 4.56
C PRO A 57 -5.42 -20.10 3.71
N GLU A 58 -4.53 -21.07 3.51
CA GLU A 58 -3.35 -20.91 2.64
C GLU A 58 -3.77 -20.56 1.21
N SER A 59 -2.93 -19.81 0.50
CA SER A 59 -3.21 -19.42 -0.89
C SER A 59 -3.36 -20.66 -1.78
N PRO A 60 -4.49 -20.82 -2.50
CA PRO A 60 -4.69 -21.97 -3.41
C PRO A 60 -3.58 -22.11 -4.45
N ARG A 61 -3.00 -20.99 -4.89
CA ARG A 61 -1.89 -20.99 -5.86
C ARG A 61 -0.63 -21.59 -5.24
N TRP A 62 -0.33 -21.22 -4.00
CA TRP A 62 0.81 -21.76 -3.27
C TRP A 62 0.64 -23.26 -3.01
N LEU A 63 -0.58 -23.70 -2.64
CA LEU A 63 -0.90 -25.12 -2.45
C LEU A 63 -0.70 -25.94 -3.74
N VAL A 64 -1.12 -25.42 -4.89
CA VAL A 64 -0.86 -26.06 -6.20
C VAL A 64 0.64 -26.10 -6.51
N MET A 65 1.39 -25.03 -6.24
CA MET A 65 2.84 -25.00 -6.43
C MET A 65 3.58 -26.01 -5.55
N GLN A 66 3.07 -26.29 -4.34
CA GLN A 66 3.59 -27.33 -3.44
C GLN A 66 3.11 -28.75 -3.82
N GLY A 67 2.32 -28.90 -4.89
CA GLY A 67 1.78 -30.19 -5.33
C GLY A 67 0.61 -30.71 -4.51
N ARG A 68 0.10 -29.93 -3.54
CA ARG A 68 -1.05 -30.27 -2.67
C ARG A 68 -2.38 -29.90 -3.34
N LEU A 69 -2.74 -30.62 -4.40
CA LEU A 69 -3.94 -30.34 -5.20
C LEU A 69 -5.25 -30.54 -4.43
N GLY A 70 -5.30 -31.52 -3.52
CA GLY A 70 -6.48 -31.78 -2.67
C GLY A 70 -6.81 -30.61 -1.74
N ASP A 71 -5.79 -30.08 -1.06
CA ASP A 71 -5.95 -28.92 -0.18
C ASP A 71 -6.28 -27.65 -0.96
N ALA A 72 -5.65 -27.45 -2.13
CA ALA A 72 -5.97 -26.33 -3.01
C ALA A 72 -7.45 -26.33 -3.41
N LYS A 73 -7.98 -27.49 -3.85
CA LYS A 73 -9.39 -27.67 -4.21
C LYS A 73 -10.31 -27.35 -3.03
N LYS A 74 -9.99 -27.85 -1.83
CA LYS A 74 -10.77 -27.56 -0.60
C LYS A 74 -10.82 -26.07 -0.26
N VAL A 75 -9.72 -25.34 -0.44
CA VAL A 75 -9.70 -23.88 -0.23
C VAL A 75 -10.45 -23.13 -1.35
N LEU A 76 -10.30 -23.57 -2.60
CA LEU A 76 -11.00 -23.02 -3.76
C LEU A 76 -12.52 -23.21 -3.66
N ASP A 77 -12.98 -24.37 -3.19
CA ASP A 77 -14.39 -24.67 -2.95
C ASP A 77 -14.98 -23.80 -1.83
N LYS A 78 -14.19 -23.49 -0.79
CA LYS A 78 -14.61 -22.58 0.29
C LYS A 78 -14.63 -21.10 -0.12
N THR A 79 -13.83 -20.71 -1.12
CA THR A 79 -13.62 -19.29 -1.48
C THR A 79 -14.40 -18.87 -2.73
N SER A 80 -14.86 -19.83 -3.53
CA SER A 80 -15.61 -19.60 -4.77
C SER A 80 -17.10 -19.64 -4.50
N ASP A 81 -17.86 -18.83 -5.24
CA ASP A 81 -19.30 -18.70 -4.98
C ASP A 81 -20.07 -19.90 -5.58
N ASN A 82 -19.47 -20.62 -6.55
CA ASN A 82 -19.99 -21.84 -7.17
C ASN A 82 -18.91 -22.93 -7.38
N LEU A 83 -19.34 -24.21 -7.38
CA LEU A 83 -18.46 -25.36 -7.62
C LEU A 83 -17.82 -25.35 -9.03
N GLU A 84 -18.54 -24.89 -10.04
CA GLU A 84 -18.03 -24.74 -11.40
C GLU A 84 -16.95 -23.65 -11.50
N GLU A 85 -17.10 -22.55 -10.77
CA GLU A 85 -16.07 -21.50 -10.71
C GLU A 85 -14.80 -21.99 -10.01
N SER A 86 -14.96 -22.80 -8.96
CA SER A 86 -13.84 -23.45 -8.25
C SER A 86 -13.02 -24.34 -9.19
N LYS A 87 -13.68 -25.22 -9.96
CA LYS A 87 -13.03 -26.09 -10.96
C LYS A 87 -12.32 -25.30 -12.04
N LEU A 88 -12.95 -24.24 -12.54
CA LEU A 88 -12.36 -23.38 -13.58
C LEU A 88 -11.11 -22.67 -13.06
N ARG A 89 -11.15 -22.13 -11.85
CA ARG A 89 -9.99 -21.51 -11.19
C ARG A 89 -8.88 -22.53 -10.92
N LEU A 90 -9.22 -23.73 -10.44
CA LEU A 90 -8.25 -24.80 -10.22
C LEU A 90 -7.56 -25.18 -11.54
N THR A 91 -8.32 -25.26 -12.64
CA THR A 91 -7.80 -25.58 -13.97
C THR A 91 -6.83 -24.51 -14.47
N GLY A 92 -7.18 -23.23 -14.31
CA GLY A 92 -6.29 -22.12 -14.67
C GLY A 92 -5.00 -22.10 -13.83
N ILE A 93 -5.07 -22.48 -12.55
CA ILE A 93 -3.88 -22.57 -11.69
C ILE A 93 -3.02 -23.79 -12.06
N LYS A 94 -3.62 -24.95 -12.39
CA LYS A 94 -2.89 -26.13 -12.90
C LYS A 94 -2.17 -25.82 -14.22
N GLU A 95 -2.83 -25.10 -15.13
CA GLU A 95 -2.24 -24.66 -16.41
C GLU A 95 -1.05 -23.71 -16.21
N ALA A 96 -1.19 -22.74 -15.29
CA ALA A 96 -0.09 -21.85 -14.92
C ALA A 96 1.09 -22.57 -14.24
N GLY A 97 0.83 -23.70 -13.58
CA GLY A 97 1.83 -24.55 -12.95
C GLY A 97 2.41 -25.65 -13.84
N SER A 98 2.06 -25.69 -15.14
CA SER A 98 2.43 -26.77 -16.07
C SER A 98 2.03 -28.18 -15.59
N ILE A 99 0.94 -28.28 -14.82
CA ILE A 99 0.39 -29.55 -14.32
C ILE A 99 -0.70 -30.04 -15.30
N PRO A 100 -0.67 -31.32 -15.74
CA PRO A 100 -1.68 -31.86 -16.66
C PRO A 100 -3.11 -31.69 -16.11
N LYS A 101 -4.04 -31.29 -16.98
CA LYS A 101 -5.46 -31.06 -16.64
C LYS A 101 -6.14 -32.32 -16.08
N ASP A 102 -5.65 -33.50 -16.48
CA ASP A 102 -6.18 -34.83 -16.14
C ASP A 102 -5.55 -35.45 -14.87
N CYS A 103 -4.60 -34.76 -14.23
CA CYS A 103 -4.07 -35.20 -12.95
C CYS A 103 -5.04 -34.82 -11.83
N ASP A 104 -5.83 -35.80 -11.37
CA ASP A 104 -6.72 -35.68 -10.20
C ASP A 104 -6.11 -36.28 -8.93
N ASN A 105 -4.83 -36.65 -8.97
CA ASN A 105 -4.09 -37.12 -7.80
C ASN A 105 -4.03 -36.01 -6.73
N GLU A 106 -4.38 -36.34 -5.49
CA GLU A 106 -4.43 -35.38 -4.37
C GLU A 106 -3.06 -34.74 -4.07
N ILE A 107 -1.98 -35.48 -4.35
CA ILE A 107 -0.60 -35.03 -4.22
C ILE A 107 0.14 -35.35 -5.52
N VAL A 108 0.62 -34.32 -6.19
CA VAL A 108 1.47 -34.44 -7.38
C VAL A 108 2.90 -34.07 -6.97
N LYS A 109 3.87 -34.91 -7.30
CA LYS A 109 5.28 -34.51 -7.25
C LYS A 109 5.50 -33.46 -8.34
N VAL A 110 5.28 -32.21 -8.01
CA VAL A 110 5.79 -31.10 -8.79
C VAL A 110 7.30 -31.26 -8.76
N ALA A 111 7.92 -31.53 -9.91
CA ALA A 111 9.37 -31.54 -10.00
C ALA A 111 9.82 -30.22 -9.36
N ASN A 112 10.67 -30.30 -8.33
CA ASN A 112 11.21 -29.13 -7.62
C ASN A 112 11.81 -28.18 -8.65
N GLN A 113 11.00 -27.29 -9.20
CA GLN A 113 11.49 -26.16 -9.94
C GLN A 113 12.06 -25.27 -8.85
N SER A 114 13.37 -25.42 -8.66
CA SER A 114 14.25 -24.67 -7.78
C SER A 114 14.20 -23.17 -8.12
N HIS A 115 13.05 -22.55 -7.93
CA HIS A 115 12.80 -21.17 -8.33
C HIS A 115 13.24 -20.19 -7.22
N GLY A 116 13.34 -20.61 -5.95
CA GLY A 116 13.77 -19.70 -4.88
C GLY A 116 15.19 -19.14 -5.06
N GLU A 117 16.15 -19.99 -5.41
CA GLU A 117 17.56 -19.59 -5.55
C GLU A 117 17.90 -19.03 -6.95
N GLY A 118 17.10 -19.39 -7.96
CA GLY A 118 17.26 -18.95 -9.34
C GLY A 118 16.57 -17.62 -9.66
N ILE A 119 15.42 -17.31 -9.04
CA ILE A 119 14.62 -16.12 -9.39
C ILE A 119 15.43 -14.82 -9.21
N TRP A 120 16.19 -14.67 -8.13
CA TRP A 120 16.97 -13.44 -7.92
C TRP A 120 18.08 -13.30 -8.98
N LYS A 121 18.78 -14.40 -9.30
CA LYS A 121 19.78 -14.40 -10.37
C LYS A 121 19.15 -14.18 -11.74
N GLU A 122 18.01 -14.78 -12.03
CA GLU A 122 17.30 -14.66 -13.30
C GLU A 122 16.70 -13.25 -13.49
N LEU A 123 16.18 -12.65 -12.41
CA LEU A 123 15.64 -11.29 -12.39
C LEU A 123 16.72 -10.23 -12.63
N PHE A 124 17.92 -10.41 -12.09
CA PHE A 124 19.02 -9.44 -12.20
C PHE A 124 20.01 -9.72 -13.35
N ILE A 125 20.25 -10.98 -13.71
CA ILE A 125 21.28 -11.38 -14.69
C ILE A 125 20.69 -11.60 -16.08
N HIS A 126 19.48 -12.19 -16.18
CA HIS A 126 18.82 -12.45 -17.47
C HIS A 126 17.32 -12.11 -17.46
N PRO A 127 16.93 -10.86 -17.20
CA PRO A 127 15.52 -10.49 -17.21
C PRO A 127 14.95 -10.61 -18.62
N THR A 128 13.89 -11.42 -18.77
CA THR A 128 13.07 -11.49 -19.98
C THR A 128 12.62 -10.07 -20.38
N PRO A 129 12.53 -9.71 -21.67
CA PRO A 129 12.21 -8.33 -22.10
C PRO A 129 10.96 -7.74 -21.45
N THR A 130 9.92 -8.55 -21.22
CA THR A 130 8.70 -8.14 -20.51
C THR A 130 8.95 -7.80 -19.04
N VAL A 131 9.70 -8.64 -18.33
CA VAL A 131 10.03 -8.45 -16.91
C VAL A 131 10.93 -7.24 -16.74
N ARG A 132 11.93 -7.06 -17.62
CA ARG A 132 12.79 -5.89 -17.63
C ARG A 132 11.98 -4.59 -17.77
N HIS A 133 11.01 -4.54 -18.68
CA HIS A 133 10.16 -3.37 -18.86
C HIS A 133 9.33 -3.08 -17.60
N ILE A 134 8.72 -4.10 -16.99
CA ILE A 134 7.95 -3.95 -15.74
C ILE A 134 8.86 -3.44 -14.61
N LEU A 135 10.04 -4.03 -14.43
CA LEU A 135 11.00 -3.61 -13.40
C LEU A 135 11.43 -2.16 -13.58
N MET A 136 11.79 -1.75 -14.80
CA MET A 136 12.21 -0.36 -15.07
C MET A 136 11.08 0.63 -14.75
N VAL A 137 9.84 0.32 -15.13
CA VAL A 137 8.68 1.17 -14.82
C VAL A 137 8.41 1.21 -13.32
N THR A 138 8.44 0.08 -12.61
CA THR A 138 8.18 0.02 -11.16
C THR A 138 9.26 0.73 -10.35
N ILE A 139 10.52 0.48 -10.65
CA ILE A 139 11.65 1.12 -9.97
C ILE A 139 11.65 2.62 -10.26
N GLY A 140 11.48 3.01 -11.53
CA GLY A 140 11.40 4.42 -11.92
C GLY A 140 10.24 5.14 -11.22
N LEU A 141 9.06 4.53 -11.20
CA LEU A 141 7.89 5.08 -10.52
C LEU A 141 8.14 5.29 -9.02
N HIS A 142 8.72 4.30 -8.32
CA HIS A 142 9.03 4.43 -6.89
C HIS A 142 10.12 5.47 -6.62
N PHE A 143 11.13 5.54 -7.50
CA PHE A 143 12.17 6.56 -7.40
C PHE A 143 11.58 7.96 -7.52
N PHE A 144 10.72 8.23 -8.51
CA PHE A 144 10.07 9.54 -8.65
C PHE A 144 9.08 9.81 -7.53
N GLN A 145 8.37 8.79 -7.03
CA GLN A 145 7.48 8.92 -5.88
C GLN A 145 8.24 9.38 -4.63
N GLN A 146 9.39 8.78 -4.33
CA GLN A 146 10.24 9.17 -3.20
C GLN A 146 10.98 10.49 -3.46
N GLY A 147 11.47 10.69 -4.68
CA GLY A 147 12.19 11.89 -5.13
C GLY A 147 11.34 13.16 -5.11
N SER A 148 10.00 13.03 -5.15
CA SER A 148 9.09 14.15 -4.93
C SER A 148 9.23 14.77 -3.53
N GLY A 149 9.87 14.10 -2.57
CA GLY A 149 10.09 14.62 -1.23
C GLY A 149 8.82 14.71 -0.38
N ILE A 150 7.72 14.08 -0.81
CA ILE A 150 6.43 14.14 -0.11
C ILE A 150 6.52 13.65 1.34
N ASP A 151 7.33 12.61 1.60
CA ASP A 151 7.52 12.08 2.94
C ASP A 151 8.29 13.07 3.84
N ALA A 152 9.26 13.80 3.28
CA ALA A 152 9.95 14.87 4.00
C ALA A 152 9.01 16.06 4.29
N VAL A 153 8.18 16.46 3.34
CA VAL A 153 7.18 17.53 3.53
C VAL A 153 6.18 17.16 4.63
N VAL A 154 5.70 15.91 4.65
CA VAL A 154 4.78 15.44 5.69
C VAL A 154 5.46 15.39 7.06
N LEU A 155 6.68 14.85 7.14
CA LEU A 155 7.44 14.72 8.38
C LEU A 155 7.80 16.09 8.99
N TYR A 156 8.19 17.05 8.15
CA TYR A 156 8.58 18.41 8.58
C TYR A 156 7.45 19.43 8.46
N SER A 157 6.21 18.99 8.21
CA SER A 157 5.04 19.87 8.02
C SER A 157 4.86 20.87 9.16
N LEU A 158 4.99 20.41 10.41
CA LEU A 158 4.94 21.28 11.61
C LEU A 158 5.94 22.44 11.52
N ARG A 159 7.18 22.13 11.14
CA ARG A 159 8.28 23.10 11.07
C ARG A 159 8.14 24.05 9.88
N ILE A 160 7.52 23.59 8.79
CA ILE A 160 7.16 24.42 7.64
C ILE A 160 6.03 25.40 8.04
N PHE A 161 5.01 24.92 8.75
CA PHE A 161 3.92 25.77 9.24
C PHE A 161 4.36 26.78 10.30
N GLU A 162 5.29 26.39 11.17
CA GLU A 162 5.95 27.28 12.12
C GLU A 162 6.70 28.41 11.39
N LYS A 163 7.53 28.06 10.40
CA LYS A 163 8.25 29.04 9.56
C LYS A 163 7.34 29.92 8.72
N ALA A 164 6.14 29.45 8.38
CA ALA A 164 5.12 30.22 7.66
C ALA A 164 4.34 31.20 8.58
N GLY A 165 4.66 31.27 9.87
CA GLY A 165 4.07 32.24 10.81
C GLY A 165 2.86 31.71 11.60
N ILE A 166 2.57 30.42 11.57
CA ILE A 166 1.50 29.81 12.40
C ILE A 166 2.07 29.55 13.81
N VAL A 167 2.13 30.60 14.62
CA VAL A 167 2.60 30.55 16.01
C VAL A 167 1.40 30.62 16.95
N LYS A 168 0.98 29.46 17.48
CA LYS A 168 0.26 29.27 18.75
C LYS A 168 0.29 27.78 19.11
N ASP A 169 0.48 27.46 20.38
CA ASP A 169 0.82 26.12 20.88
C ASP A 169 -0.29 25.04 20.79
N THR A 170 -1.41 25.36 20.15
CA THR A 170 -2.60 24.50 19.98
C THR A 170 -2.98 24.25 18.50
N PRO A 171 -2.83 25.21 17.56
CA PRO A 171 -3.09 24.98 16.13
C PRO A 171 -2.09 24.09 15.38
N GLN A 172 -0.88 23.83 15.89
CA GLN A 172 0.12 23.06 15.12
C GLN A 172 -0.22 21.56 15.02
N LEU A 173 -0.64 20.93 16.12
CA LEU A 173 -1.10 19.53 16.11
C LEU A 173 -2.39 19.36 15.29
N LEU A 174 -3.29 20.34 15.37
CA LEU A 174 -4.50 20.38 14.56
C LEU A 174 -4.17 20.51 13.05
N ALA A 175 -3.19 21.34 12.71
CA ALA A 175 -2.73 21.52 11.33
C ALA A 175 -2.12 20.24 10.74
N THR A 176 -1.29 19.51 11.52
CA THR A 176 -0.74 18.22 11.07
C THR A 176 -1.81 17.15 10.94
N ASN A 177 -2.78 17.11 11.86
CA ASN A 177 -3.93 16.22 11.74
C ASN A 177 -4.77 16.58 10.50
N GLY A 178 -4.90 17.88 10.18
CA GLY A 178 -5.54 18.39 8.97
C GLY A 178 -4.83 17.93 7.69
N VAL A 179 -3.50 18.00 7.63
CA VAL A 179 -2.72 17.48 6.48
C VAL A 179 -2.98 16.00 6.28
N GLY A 180 -2.97 15.22 7.37
CA GLY A 180 -3.24 13.80 7.33
C GLY A 180 -4.67 13.45 6.89
N PHE A 181 -5.66 14.22 7.37
CA PHE A 181 -7.05 14.10 6.97
C PHE A 181 -7.25 14.41 5.49
N VAL A 182 -6.70 15.54 5.02
CA VAL A 182 -6.74 15.94 3.60
C VAL A 182 -6.07 14.86 2.74
N LYS A 183 -4.88 14.37 3.13
CA LYS A 183 -4.20 13.26 2.45
C LYS A 183 -5.10 12.02 2.33
N THR A 184 -5.79 11.66 3.40
CA THR A 184 -6.69 10.49 3.42
C THR A 184 -7.88 10.67 2.50
N MET A 185 -8.51 11.85 2.53
CA MET A 185 -9.62 12.19 1.63
C MET A 185 -9.20 12.14 0.16
N PHE A 186 -8.01 12.67 -0.17
CA PHE A 186 -7.47 12.63 -1.53
C PHE A 186 -7.14 11.19 -1.97
N ILE A 187 -6.57 10.35 -1.10
CA ILE A 187 -6.33 8.93 -1.43
C ILE A 187 -7.65 8.21 -1.68
N LEU A 188 -8.68 8.46 -0.87
CA LEU A 188 -10.01 7.88 -1.05
C LEU A 188 -10.59 8.30 -2.40
N MET A 189 -10.60 9.60 -2.70
CA MET A 189 -11.05 10.13 -3.99
C MET A 189 -10.26 9.52 -5.16
N ALA A 190 -8.93 9.48 -5.07
CA ALA A 190 -8.06 8.89 -6.08
C ALA A 190 -8.36 7.40 -6.29
N THR A 191 -8.68 6.66 -5.23
CA THR A 191 -9.03 5.24 -5.29
C THR A 191 -10.38 5.00 -5.98
N PHE A 192 -11.36 5.87 -5.80
CA PHE A 192 -12.60 5.80 -6.59
C PHE A 192 -12.37 6.19 -8.06
N LEU A 193 -11.47 7.16 -8.28
CA LEU A 193 -11.22 7.70 -9.61
C LEU A 193 -10.35 6.78 -10.47
N ILE A 194 -9.45 6.01 -9.86
CA ILE A 194 -8.54 5.08 -10.55
C ILE A 194 -9.29 3.99 -11.30
N ASP A 195 -10.42 3.53 -10.74
CA ASP A 195 -11.25 2.47 -11.33
C ASP A 195 -12.13 3.02 -12.47
N ARG A 196 -12.42 4.33 -12.49
CA ARG A 196 -13.19 4.96 -13.58
C ARG A 196 -12.35 5.53 -14.72
N ILE A 197 -11.28 6.26 -14.40
CA ILE A 197 -10.49 7.03 -15.38
C ILE A 197 -9.22 6.25 -15.80
N GLY A 198 -8.80 5.29 -14.98
CA GLY A 198 -7.59 4.51 -15.21
C GLY A 198 -6.34 5.14 -14.60
N ARG A 199 -5.26 4.34 -14.53
CA ARG A 199 -4.05 4.65 -13.74
C ARG A 199 -3.15 5.73 -14.35
N ARG A 200 -2.95 5.70 -15.68
CA ARG A 200 -2.06 6.63 -16.40
C ARG A 200 -2.49 8.11 -16.32
N PRO A 201 -3.74 8.47 -16.64
CA PRO A 201 -4.18 9.87 -16.56
C PRO A 201 -4.09 10.42 -15.13
N LEU A 202 -4.41 9.60 -14.12
CA LEU A 202 -4.34 10.00 -12.71
C LEU A 202 -2.90 10.33 -12.26
N LEU A 203 -1.90 9.59 -12.76
CA LEU A 203 -0.49 9.87 -12.51
C LEU A 203 -0.05 11.18 -13.18
N LEU A 204 -0.45 11.40 -14.44
CA LEU A 204 -0.07 12.60 -15.19
C LEU A 204 -0.70 13.87 -14.59
N THR A 205 -1.97 13.83 -14.19
CA THR A 205 -2.63 14.96 -13.53
C THR A 205 -1.99 15.28 -12.17
N SER A 206 -1.56 14.27 -11.43
CA SER A 206 -0.86 14.45 -10.15
C SER A 206 0.48 15.16 -10.32
N ILE A 207 1.28 14.74 -11.31
CA ILE A 207 2.58 15.37 -11.62
C ILE A 207 2.36 16.83 -12.02
N ALA A 208 1.39 17.11 -12.90
CA ALA A 208 1.05 18.47 -13.31
C ALA A 208 0.63 19.34 -12.11
N GLY A 209 -0.22 18.82 -11.22
CA GLY A 209 -0.64 19.53 -10.01
C GLY A 209 0.53 19.84 -9.06
N MET A 210 1.44 18.88 -8.86
CA MET A 210 2.64 19.10 -8.05
C MET A 210 3.56 20.16 -8.66
N SER A 211 3.80 20.13 -9.98
CA SER A 211 4.61 21.13 -10.67
C SER A 211 4.05 22.54 -10.52
N VAL A 212 2.74 22.71 -10.68
CA VAL A 212 2.07 24.02 -10.50
C VAL A 212 2.18 24.49 -9.05
N SER A 213 1.94 23.60 -8.08
CA SER A 213 2.04 23.95 -6.66
C SER A 213 3.45 24.42 -6.28
N LEU A 214 4.49 23.75 -6.79
CA LEU A 214 5.89 24.14 -6.57
C LEU A 214 6.20 25.50 -7.19
N MET A 215 5.74 25.77 -8.41
CA MET A 215 5.95 27.05 -9.08
C MET A 215 5.19 28.21 -8.41
N SER A 216 4.03 27.92 -7.82
CA SER A 216 3.23 28.93 -7.12
C SER A 216 3.77 29.32 -5.76
N HIS A 217 4.68 28.53 -5.16
CA HIS A 217 5.27 28.87 -3.88
C HIS A 217 6.29 29.99 -4.09
N PRO A 218 6.03 31.23 -3.63
CA PRO A 218 6.93 32.34 -3.89
C PRO A 218 8.22 32.10 -3.11
N GLN A 219 9.27 31.71 -3.83
CA GLN A 219 10.64 31.80 -3.34
C GLN A 219 10.93 33.29 -3.20
N ASN A 220 10.79 33.84 -1.99
CA ASN A 220 11.18 35.22 -1.72
C ASN A 220 12.68 35.23 -1.36
N PRO A 221 13.59 35.61 -2.29
CA PRO A 221 15.03 35.59 -2.05
C PRO A 221 15.49 36.63 -1.01
N HIS A 222 14.61 37.53 -0.55
CA HIS A 222 14.97 38.56 0.43
C HIS A 222 14.98 38.08 1.88
N ALA A 223 14.50 36.87 2.19
CA ALA A 223 14.54 36.36 3.55
C ALA A 223 15.96 35.91 3.97
N GLU A 224 16.84 35.56 3.03
CA GLU A 224 18.14 34.94 3.35
C GLU A 224 19.18 35.94 3.90
N TYR A 225 19.04 37.23 3.62
CA TYR A 225 19.98 38.27 4.06
C TYR A 225 19.82 38.71 5.52
N HIS A 226 18.67 38.48 6.15
CA HIS A 226 18.45 38.86 7.55
C HIS A 226 19.00 37.86 8.57
N TYR A 227 19.54 36.71 8.13
CA TYR A 227 20.06 35.67 9.02
C TYR A 227 21.60 35.69 9.19
N LEU A 228 22.32 36.56 8.48
CA LEU A 228 23.78 36.67 8.57
C LEU A 228 24.26 37.85 9.45
N GLU A 229 23.35 38.65 10.01
CA GLU A 229 23.67 39.80 10.88
C GLU A 229 23.07 39.72 12.30
N ALA A 230 22.58 38.56 12.74
CA ALA A 230 22.04 38.35 14.10
C ALA A 230 22.82 37.31 14.90
#